data_AF-A0A7V9RF96-F1
#
_entry.id   AF-A0A7V9RF96-F1
#
_cell.length_a   1.000
_cell.length_b   1.000
_cell.length_c   1.000
_cell.angle_alpha   90.00
_cell.angle_beta   90.00
_cell.angle_gamma   90.00
#
_symmetry.space_group_name_H-M   'P 1'
#
loop_
_entity.id
_entity.type
_entity.pdbx_description
1 polymer ?
#
loop_
_entity_poly.entity_id
_entity_poly.type
_entity_poly.pdbx_seq_one_letter_code
_entity_poly.pdbx_strand_id
1 'polypeptide(L)'
;MGQLDEARFEALIGAGCTKCSSKVLEIRTFLDRRLLIMLADPNDAGRWVHDGEKFVDGTYRITCASCSTVVFEDESCPRCNAVGGLERALEDTSRLAIPKRCPGCNEIELLALALVAAKAKSGAGTPKPEPLAEFGEPGHHTVAFACESCDAAVVTQKCPLCDATGPLRPRP
;
A
#
# COMPACT_ATOMS: atom_id res chain seq x y z
N MET A 1 7.47 10.72 -8.96
CA MET A 1 8.56 10.03 -8.26
C MET A 1 8.35 10.23 -6.77
N GLY A 2 8.26 9.14 -6.00
CA GLY A 2 8.36 9.18 -4.53
C GLY A 2 9.73 9.72 -4.08
N GLN A 3 9.93 9.89 -2.77
CA GLN A 3 11.23 10.32 -2.22
C GLN A 3 12.35 9.27 -2.42
N LEU A 4 11.95 8.03 -2.71
CA LEU A 4 12.83 6.94 -3.10
C LEU A 4 12.52 6.54 -4.55
N ASP A 5 13.48 6.71 -5.44
CA ASP A 5 13.43 6.18 -6.80
C ASP A 5 14.06 4.78 -6.88
N GLU A 6 13.89 4.11 -8.02
CA GLU A 6 14.37 2.75 -8.24
C GLU A 6 15.89 2.66 -8.11
N ALA A 7 16.64 3.59 -8.69
CA ALA A 7 18.10 3.59 -8.64
C ALA A 7 18.63 3.69 -7.20
N ARG A 8 18.04 4.58 -6.39
CA ARG A 8 18.41 4.73 -4.98
C ARG A 8 17.95 3.54 -4.16
N PHE A 9 16.77 2.98 -4.44
CA PHE A 9 16.31 1.75 -3.80
C PHE A 9 17.27 0.59 -4.05
N GLU A 10 17.63 0.33 -5.30
CA GLU A 10 18.58 -0.72 -5.69
C GLU A 10 19.94 -0.53 -5.02
N ALA A 11 20.44 0.71 -4.97
CA ALA A 11 21.69 1.02 -4.27
C ALA A 11 21.63 0.66 -2.78
N LEU A 12 20.52 0.96 -2.09
CA LEU A 12 20.33 0.61 -0.68
C LEU A 12 20.25 -0.92 -0.48
N ILE A 13 19.48 -1.61 -1.32
CA ILE A 13 19.37 -3.08 -1.26
C ILE A 13 20.72 -3.75 -1.54
N GLY A 14 21.46 -3.29 -2.56
CA GLY A 14 22.76 -3.81 -2.92
C GLY A 14 23.83 -3.58 -1.84
N ALA A 15 23.83 -2.39 -1.23
CA ALA A 15 24.71 -2.08 -0.10
C ALA A 15 24.42 -2.99 1.10
N GLY A 16 23.14 -3.25 1.40
CA GLY A 16 22.73 -3.97 2.61
C GLY A 16 22.97 -3.13 3.85
N CYS A 17 23.04 -3.77 5.02
CA CYS A 17 23.31 -3.08 6.28
C CYS A 17 24.81 -2.80 6.43
N THR A 18 25.19 -1.52 6.47
CA THR A 18 26.59 -1.11 6.69
C THR A 18 27.08 -1.32 8.12
N LYS A 19 26.18 -1.52 9.09
CA LYS A 19 26.52 -1.72 10.51
C LYS A 19 26.93 -3.16 10.84
N CYS A 20 26.25 -4.15 10.27
CA CYS A 20 26.48 -5.57 10.57
C CYS A 20 26.76 -6.42 9.32
N SER A 21 26.90 -5.80 8.15
CA SER A 21 27.16 -6.43 6.86
C SER A 21 26.08 -7.40 6.36
N SER A 22 24.94 -7.50 7.05
CA SER A 22 23.82 -8.33 6.61
C SER A 22 23.23 -7.80 5.29
N LYS A 23 22.94 -8.72 4.37
CA LYS A 23 22.27 -8.43 3.09
C LYS A 23 20.76 -8.56 3.15
N VAL A 24 20.21 -8.95 4.29
CA VAL A 24 18.76 -9.12 4.48
C VAL A 24 18.20 -7.85 5.12
N LEU A 25 17.40 -7.11 4.34
CA LEU A 25 16.66 -5.93 4.79
C LEU A 25 15.16 -6.22 4.80
N GLU A 26 14.46 -5.80 5.85
CA GLU A 26 13.00 -5.68 5.88
C GLU A 26 12.60 -4.34 5.25
N ILE A 27 11.69 -4.39 4.31
CA ILE A 27 11.15 -3.24 3.59
C ILE A 27 9.69 -3.09 4.02
N ARG A 28 9.29 -1.88 4.38
CA ARG A 28 7.89 -1.52 4.63
C ARG A 28 7.40 -0.55 3.57
N THR A 29 6.24 -0.86 3.02
CA THR A 29 5.70 -0.19 1.84
C THR A 29 4.17 -0.18 1.88
N PHE A 30 3.53 0.71 1.11
CA PHE A 30 2.11 0.62 0.78
C PHE A 30 1.94 0.09 -0.65
N LEU A 31 1.18 -0.99 -0.80
CA LEU A 31 0.97 -1.65 -2.09
C LEU A 31 -0.51 -1.75 -2.44
N ASP A 32 -0.79 -1.73 -3.73
CA ASP A 32 -2.12 -1.95 -4.27
C ASP A 32 -2.52 -3.43 -4.11
N ARG A 33 -3.69 -3.66 -3.51
CA ARG A 33 -4.32 -4.97 -3.31
C ARG A 33 -5.74 -4.91 -3.87
N ARG A 34 -6.06 -5.83 -4.77
CA ARG A 34 -7.41 -6.03 -5.31
C ARG A 34 -8.13 -7.08 -4.48
N LEU A 35 -9.35 -6.81 -4.04
CA LEU A 35 -10.16 -7.71 -3.24
C LEU A 35 -11.51 -7.96 -3.92
N LEU A 36 -12.01 -9.18 -3.80
CA LEU A 36 -13.41 -9.47 -4.07
C LEU A 36 -14.20 -9.31 -2.77
N ILE A 37 -15.19 -8.43 -2.75
CA ILE A 37 -16.00 -8.11 -1.57
C ILE A 37 -17.42 -8.63 -1.79
N MET A 38 -17.94 -9.39 -0.83
CA MET A 38 -19.31 -9.87 -0.83
C MET A 38 -20.00 -9.42 0.46
N LEU A 39 -21.14 -8.73 0.35
CA LEU A 39 -21.88 -8.21 1.52
C LEU A 39 -21.06 -7.31 2.46
N ALA A 40 -20.11 -6.56 1.90
CA ALA A 40 -19.14 -5.69 2.59
C ALA A 40 -18.03 -6.43 3.36
N ASP A 41 -17.87 -7.74 3.18
CA ASP A 41 -16.78 -8.53 3.73
C ASP A 41 -15.89 -9.11 2.59
N PRO A 42 -14.56 -9.24 2.78
CA PRO A 42 -13.71 -9.88 1.79
C PRO A 42 -14.07 -11.36 1.62
N ASN A 43 -14.28 -11.77 0.38
CA ASN A 43 -14.51 -13.17 0.01
C ASN A 43 -13.18 -13.94 -0.16
N ASP A 44 -12.06 -13.22 -0.36
CA ASP A 44 -10.73 -13.79 -0.47
C ASP A 44 -9.66 -12.92 0.22
N ALA A 45 -8.42 -13.42 0.26
CA ALA A 45 -7.26 -12.67 0.75
C ALA A 45 -6.79 -11.59 -0.26
N GLY A 46 -7.52 -11.34 -1.33
CA GLY A 46 -7.13 -10.44 -2.39
C GLY A 46 -5.88 -10.87 -3.16
N ARG A 47 -5.52 -10.04 -4.14
CA ARG A 47 -4.35 -10.20 -5.00
C ARG A 47 -3.55 -8.92 -5.01
N TRP A 48 -2.24 -9.04 -4.90
CA TRP A 48 -1.35 -7.91 -5.10
C TRP A 48 -1.39 -7.44 -6.56
N VAL A 49 -1.56 -6.14 -6.76
CA VAL A 49 -1.59 -5.49 -8.09
C VAL A 49 -0.48 -4.43 -8.14
N HIS A 50 0.77 -4.87 -7.94
CA HIS A 50 1.93 -4.00 -8.03
C HIS A 50 2.93 -4.53 -9.06
N ASP A 51 3.71 -3.62 -9.62
CA ASP A 51 4.96 -3.90 -10.31
C ASP A 51 6.14 -3.46 -9.40
N GLY A 52 7.38 -3.61 -9.90
CA GLY A 52 8.58 -3.20 -9.16
C GLY A 52 8.60 -1.72 -8.83
N GLU A 53 8.16 -0.86 -9.75
CA GLU A 53 8.17 0.59 -9.56
C GLU A 53 7.17 1.02 -8.49
N LYS A 54 5.95 0.47 -8.51
CA LYS A 54 4.95 0.62 -7.45
C LYS A 54 5.45 0.08 -6.11
N PHE A 55 6.29 -0.95 -6.10
CA PHE A 55 6.86 -1.43 -4.85
C PHE A 55 7.82 -0.41 -4.23
N VAL A 56 8.75 0.13 -5.03
CA VAL A 56 9.71 1.15 -4.60
C VAL A 56 9.01 2.42 -4.18
N ASP A 57 8.08 2.89 -4.99
CA ASP A 57 7.37 4.14 -4.82
C ASP A 57 6.51 4.22 -3.55
N GLY A 58 6.03 3.06 -3.06
CA GLY A 58 5.28 2.96 -1.81
C GLY A 58 6.17 2.78 -0.57
N THR A 59 7.48 2.61 -0.73
CA THR A 59 8.41 2.29 0.35
C THR A 59 8.62 3.51 1.25
N TYR A 60 8.37 3.31 2.55
CA TYR A 60 8.53 4.35 3.57
C TYR A 60 9.55 3.98 4.64
N ARG A 61 9.98 2.71 4.71
CA ARG A 61 11.01 2.28 5.66
C ARG A 61 11.78 1.07 5.15
N ILE A 62 13.09 1.08 5.36
CA ILE A 62 13.97 -0.08 5.16
C ILE A 62 14.82 -0.25 6.41
N THR A 63 14.81 -1.45 7.00
CA THR A 63 15.58 -1.78 8.20
C THR A 63 16.40 -3.05 7.99
N CYS A 64 17.53 -3.16 8.66
CA CYS A 64 18.28 -4.41 8.68
C CYS A 64 17.54 -5.46 9.48
N ALA A 65 17.26 -6.62 8.87
CA ALA A 65 16.55 -7.71 9.54
C ALA A 65 17.37 -8.36 10.69
N SER A 66 18.69 -8.15 10.73
CA SER A 66 19.58 -8.74 11.73
C SER A 66 19.83 -7.84 12.94
N CYS A 67 20.05 -6.53 12.73
CA CYS A 67 20.42 -5.60 13.81
C CYS A 67 19.46 -4.41 13.96
N SER A 68 18.31 -4.44 13.28
CA SER A 68 17.25 -3.43 13.31
C SER A 68 17.69 -1.99 12.98
N THR A 69 18.86 -1.82 12.37
CA THR A 69 19.35 -0.49 11.96
C THR A 69 18.53 0.01 10.80
N VAL A 70 18.03 1.24 10.91
CA VAL A 70 17.30 1.90 9.82
C VAL A 70 18.29 2.29 8.73
N VAL A 71 17.99 1.86 7.51
CA VAL A 71 18.76 2.16 6.29
C VAL A 71 18.08 3.28 5.50
N PHE A 72 16.75 3.35 5.59
CA PHE A 72 15.93 4.40 5.00
C PHE A 72 14.64 4.57 5.80
N GLU A 73 14.17 5.81 5.92
CA GLU A 73 12.84 6.15 6.43
C GLU A 73 12.35 7.47 5.81
N ASP A 74 11.04 7.57 5.64
CA ASP A 74 10.34 8.79 5.23
C ASP A 74 8.98 8.84 5.93
N GLU A 75 8.66 9.99 6.52
CA GLU A 75 7.41 10.24 7.27
C GLU A 75 6.31 10.85 6.38
N SER A 76 6.64 11.14 5.12
CA SER A 76 5.69 11.65 4.13
C SER A 76 4.70 10.57 3.71
N CYS A 77 3.49 10.97 3.30
CA CYS A 77 2.51 10.03 2.77
C CYS A 77 3.07 9.32 1.53
N PRO A 78 3.15 7.98 1.49
CA PRO A 78 3.71 7.26 0.34
C PRO A 78 2.94 7.45 -0.97
N ARG A 79 1.68 7.89 -0.89
CA ARG A 79 0.81 8.11 -2.05
C ARG A 79 0.90 9.52 -2.63
N CYS A 80 0.99 10.56 -1.79
CA CYS A 80 0.88 11.96 -2.21
C CYS A 80 2.01 12.87 -1.72
N ASN A 81 2.97 12.34 -0.94
CA ASN A 81 4.09 13.05 -0.35
C ASN A 81 3.70 14.19 0.62
N ALA A 82 2.46 14.20 1.13
CA ALA A 82 2.08 15.11 2.19
C ALA A 82 2.94 14.86 3.44
N VAL A 83 3.59 15.90 3.94
CA VAL A 83 4.44 15.86 5.14
C VAL A 83 3.65 15.33 6.33
N GLY A 84 4.22 14.39 7.09
CA GLY A 84 3.58 13.74 8.24
C GLY A 84 2.37 12.87 7.87
N GLY A 85 2.13 12.62 6.57
CA GLY A 85 0.99 11.84 6.12
C GLY A 85 1.16 10.32 6.30
N LEU A 86 2.36 9.84 6.64
CA LEU A 86 2.58 8.41 6.92
C LEU A 86 1.87 7.96 8.21
N GLU A 87 1.96 8.75 9.28
CA GLU A 87 1.33 8.42 10.58
C GLU A 87 -0.17 8.16 10.40
N ARG A 88 -0.87 9.10 9.76
CA ARG A 88 -2.28 8.93 9.37
C ARG A 88 -2.51 7.71 8.49
N ALA A 89 -1.62 7.45 7.54
CA ALA A 89 -1.74 6.28 6.66
C ALA A 89 -1.65 4.96 7.44
N LEU A 90 -0.87 4.90 8.52
CA LEU A 90 -0.70 3.69 9.32
C LEU A 90 -1.78 3.52 10.40
N GLU A 91 -2.27 4.63 10.96
CA GLU A 91 -3.14 4.61 12.15
C GLU A 91 -4.62 4.80 11.84
N ASP A 92 -4.97 5.40 10.70
CA ASP A 92 -6.37 5.61 10.32
C ASP A 92 -6.94 4.38 9.60
N THR A 93 -8.25 4.19 9.75
CA THR A 93 -9.04 3.25 8.94
C THR A 93 -9.42 3.86 7.59
N SER A 94 -9.79 2.98 6.65
CA SER A 94 -10.28 3.38 5.33
C SER A 94 -11.45 4.36 5.43
N ARG A 95 -11.35 5.47 4.70
CA ARG A 95 -12.40 6.50 4.61
C ARG A 95 -13.51 6.16 3.63
N LEU A 96 -13.21 5.31 2.64
CA LEU A 96 -14.19 4.82 1.69
C LEU A 96 -14.80 3.53 2.23
N ALA A 97 -16.02 3.65 2.78
CA ALA A 97 -16.81 2.51 3.19
C ALA A 97 -17.38 1.79 1.97
N ILE A 98 -17.23 0.47 1.93
CA ILE A 98 -17.80 -0.37 0.87
C ILE A 98 -19.20 -0.80 1.34
N PRO A 99 -20.27 -0.53 0.56
CA PRO A 99 -21.61 -0.92 0.94
C PRO A 99 -21.79 -2.44 0.82
N LYS A 100 -22.77 -2.99 1.55
CA LYS A 100 -23.11 -4.42 1.45
C LYS A 100 -23.64 -4.81 0.07
N ARG A 101 -24.17 -3.84 -0.68
CA ARG A 101 -24.76 -4.02 -1.99
C ARG A 101 -24.43 -2.85 -2.89
N CYS A 102 -24.32 -3.10 -4.18
CA CYS A 102 -24.19 -2.07 -5.19
C CYS A 102 -25.38 -1.09 -5.10
N PRO A 103 -25.16 0.22 -4.89
CA PRO A 103 -26.25 1.19 -4.84
C PRO A 103 -27.02 1.33 -6.16
N GLY A 104 -26.44 0.92 -7.30
CA GLY A 104 -27.06 1.02 -8.62
C GLY A 104 -27.97 -0.15 -8.99
N CYS A 105 -27.55 -1.39 -8.72
CA CYS A 105 -28.28 -2.61 -9.14
C CYS A 105 -28.53 -3.63 -8.03
N ASN A 106 -28.16 -3.33 -6.77
CA ASN A 106 -28.38 -4.16 -5.60
C ASN A 106 -27.61 -5.50 -5.55
N GLU A 107 -26.65 -5.69 -6.45
CA GLU A 107 -25.72 -6.82 -6.44
C GLU A 107 -24.90 -6.88 -5.16
N ILE A 108 -24.56 -8.09 -4.73
CA ILE A 108 -23.86 -8.32 -3.46
C ILE A 108 -22.34 -8.39 -3.59
N GLU A 109 -21.85 -8.59 -4.81
CA GLU A 109 -20.43 -8.71 -5.13
C GLU A 109 -19.89 -7.38 -5.70
N LEU A 110 -18.78 -6.92 -5.14
CA LEU A 110 -18.08 -5.70 -5.52
C LEU A 110 -16.58 -5.98 -5.63
N LEU A 111 -15.95 -5.42 -6.65
CA LEU A 111 -14.49 -5.44 -6.79
C LEU A 111 -13.93 -4.21 -6.08
N ALA A 112 -12.98 -4.39 -5.17
CA ALA A 112 -12.33 -3.29 -4.46
C ALA A 112 -10.84 -3.20 -4.81
N LEU A 113 -10.33 -1.97 -4.86
CA LEU A 113 -8.91 -1.66 -4.90
C LEU A 113 -8.53 -0.91 -3.63
N ALA A 114 -7.50 -1.39 -2.93
CA ALA A 114 -7.00 -0.80 -1.70
C ALA A 114 -5.49 -0.58 -1.75
N LEU A 115 -5.00 0.41 -0.99
CA LEU A 115 -3.60 0.53 -0.62
C LEU A 115 -3.42 -0.05 0.77
N VAL A 116 -2.52 -1.01 0.89
CA VAL A 116 -2.34 -1.79 2.12
C VAL A 116 -0.89 -1.68 2.59
N ALA A 117 -0.70 -1.36 3.86
CA ALA A 117 0.61 -1.44 4.50
C ALA A 117 1.11 -2.88 4.43
N ALA A 118 2.35 -3.07 3.97
CA ALA A 118 2.94 -4.37 3.75
C ALA A 118 4.41 -4.36 4.18
N LYS A 119 4.92 -5.57 4.47
CA LYS A 119 6.34 -5.82 4.66
C LYS A 119 6.84 -6.82 3.62
N ALA A 120 8.11 -6.71 3.24
CA ALA A 120 8.79 -7.72 2.44
C ALA A 120 10.25 -7.84 2.90
N LYS A 121 10.90 -8.98 2.62
CA LYS A 121 12.33 -9.17 2.88
C LYS A 121 13.11 -9.18 1.57
N SER A 122 14.23 -8.47 1.56
CA SER A 122 15.24 -8.57 0.51
C SER A 122 16.21 -9.72 0.77
N GLY A 123 16.86 -10.24 -0.27
CA GLY A 123 17.95 -11.23 -0.16
C GLY A 123 17.58 -12.69 -0.44
N ALA A 124 16.30 -13.01 -0.67
CA ALA A 124 15.84 -14.38 -0.99
C ALA A 124 15.02 -14.43 -2.30
N GLY A 125 15.55 -13.80 -3.36
CA GLY A 125 14.87 -13.65 -4.64
C GLY A 125 13.92 -12.45 -4.67
N THR A 126 12.90 -12.51 -5.54
CA THR A 126 11.89 -11.44 -5.65
C THR A 126 11.20 -11.22 -4.30
N PRO A 127 11.17 -9.97 -3.78
CA PRO A 127 10.48 -9.67 -2.53
C PRO A 127 9.02 -10.13 -2.61
N LYS A 128 8.58 -10.88 -1.59
CA LYS A 128 7.18 -11.31 -1.46
C LYS A 128 6.52 -10.45 -0.39
N PRO A 129 5.55 -9.59 -0.76
CA PRO A 129 4.87 -8.77 0.21
C PRO A 129 3.90 -9.57 1.07
N GLU A 130 3.93 -9.28 2.36
CA GLU A 130 2.99 -9.76 3.37
C GLU A 130 2.19 -8.55 3.89
N PRO A 131 0.86 -8.64 4.00
CA PRO A 131 0.07 -7.54 4.53
C PRO A 131 0.39 -7.33 6.03
N LEU A 132 0.37 -6.07 6.44
CA LEU A 132 0.46 -5.66 7.86
C LEU A 132 -0.90 -5.28 8.45
N ALA A 133 -1.92 -5.15 7.59
CA ALA A 133 -3.28 -4.78 7.95
C ALA A 133 -4.26 -5.54 7.04
N GLU A 134 -5.34 -6.02 7.63
CA GLU A 134 -6.45 -6.63 6.91
C GLU A 134 -7.57 -5.62 6.60
N PHE A 135 -8.57 -6.06 5.84
CA PHE A 135 -9.70 -5.22 5.46
C PHE A 135 -10.42 -4.64 6.69
N GLY A 136 -10.55 -3.32 6.73
CA GLY A 136 -11.19 -2.59 7.83
C GLY A 136 -10.25 -2.19 8.97
N GLU A 137 -9.01 -2.70 8.99
CA GLU A 137 -8.01 -2.35 9.98
C GLU A 137 -7.23 -1.06 9.60
N PRO A 138 -6.65 -0.35 10.59
CA PRO A 138 -5.67 0.70 10.35
C PRO A 138 -4.54 0.24 9.42
N GLY A 139 -4.20 1.07 8.42
CA GLY A 139 -3.20 0.71 7.41
C GLY A 139 -3.76 -0.01 6.17
N HIS A 140 -5.06 -0.26 6.12
CA HIS A 140 -5.76 -0.74 4.93
C HIS A 140 -6.75 0.32 4.41
N HIS A 141 -6.48 0.90 3.24
CA HIS A 141 -7.24 2.03 2.70
C HIS A 141 -7.87 1.72 1.34
N THR A 142 -9.19 1.62 1.29
CA THR A 142 -9.92 1.45 0.04
C THR A 142 -9.78 2.72 -0.81
N VAL A 143 -9.30 2.55 -2.03
CA VAL A 143 -9.13 3.60 -3.04
C VAL A 143 -10.37 3.71 -3.91
N ALA A 144 -10.89 2.57 -4.34
CA ALA A 144 -12.04 2.47 -5.21
C ALA A 144 -12.79 1.15 -5.00
N PHE A 145 -14.06 1.13 -5.38
CA PHE A 145 -14.79 -0.10 -5.64
C PHE A 145 -15.67 0.02 -6.88
N ALA A 146 -15.96 -1.11 -7.52
CA ALA A 146 -16.78 -1.18 -8.71
C ALA A 146 -17.73 -2.40 -8.66
N CYS A 147 -18.89 -2.27 -9.31
CA CYS A 147 -19.83 -3.35 -9.54
C CYS A 147 -19.77 -3.77 -11.00
N GLU A 148 -19.32 -4.99 -11.27
CA GLU A 148 -19.18 -5.51 -12.64
C GLU A 148 -20.53 -5.70 -13.36
N SER A 149 -21.63 -5.85 -12.63
CA SER A 149 -22.95 -6.07 -13.24
C SER A 149 -23.60 -4.81 -13.82
N CYS A 150 -23.22 -3.62 -13.36
CA CYS A 150 -23.85 -2.35 -13.80
C CYS A 150 -22.84 -1.23 -14.07
N ASP A 151 -21.55 -1.53 -14.08
CA ASP A 151 -20.44 -0.61 -14.30
C ASP A 151 -20.36 0.59 -13.33
N ALA A 152 -21.12 0.56 -12.24
CA ALA A 152 -21.03 1.58 -11.20
C ALA A 152 -19.66 1.50 -10.51
N ALA A 153 -18.95 2.63 -10.45
CA ALA A 153 -17.67 2.74 -9.78
C ALA A 153 -17.63 3.96 -8.86
N VAL A 154 -16.96 3.83 -7.72
CA VAL A 154 -16.74 4.89 -6.74
C VAL A 154 -15.26 4.97 -6.45
N VAL A 155 -14.71 6.19 -6.47
CA VAL A 155 -13.28 6.47 -6.23
C VAL A 155 -13.15 7.58 -5.19
N THR A 156 -12.17 7.47 -4.31
CA THR A 156 -11.83 8.55 -3.37
C THR A 156 -11.43 9.83 -4.10
N GLN A 157 -11.91 10.97 -3.60
CA GLN A 157 -11.63 12.29 -4.21
C GLN A 157 -10.37 12.96 -3.64
N LYS A 158 -9.87 12.46 -2.52
CA LYS A 158 -8.66 12.92 -1.81
C LYS A 158 -7.68 11.76 -1.65
N CYS A 159 -6.50 12.02 -1.07
CA CYS A 159 -5.54 10.94 -0.82
C CYS A 159 -6.15 9.86 0.07
N PRO A 160 -6.29 8.61 -0.42
CA PRO A 160 -6.93 7.54 0.36
C PRO A 160 -6.19 7.26 1.67
N LEU A 161 -4.86 7.43 1.69
CA LEU A 161 -4.02 7.19 2.86
C LEU A 161 -4.13 8.27 3.95
N CYS A 162 -4.16 9.56 3.60
CA CYS A 162 -3.93 10.63 4.58
C CYS A 162 -4.86 11.85 4.45
N ASP A 163 -5.87 11.78 3.57
CA ASP A 163 -6.85 12.82 3.26
C ASP A 163 -6.30 14.15 2.73
N ALA A 164 -5.01 14.22 2.38
CA ALA A 164 -4.43 15.44 1.84
C ALA A 164 -5.16 15.90 0.56
N THR A 165 -5.48 17.19 0.52
CA THR A 165 -6.03 17.89 -0.64
C THR A 165 -4.88 18.24 -1.59
N GLY A 166 -4.68 17.43 -2.62
CA GLY A 166 -3.68 17.67 -3.65
C GLY A 166 -3.90 16.71 -4.80
N PRO A 167 -3.40 17.03 -6.01
CA PRO A 167 -3.49 16.10 -7.12
C PRO A 167 -2.82 14.79 -6.71
N LEU A 168 -3.60 13.70 -6.73
CA LEU A 168 -3.05 12.38 -6.51
C LEU A 168 -2.05 12.13 -7.63
N ARG A 169 -0.78 11.95 -7.27
CA ARG A 169 0.26 11.67 -8.26
C ARG A 169 -0.13 10.42 -9.06
N PRO A 170 0.09 10.35 -10.38
CA PRO A 170 0.01 9.06 -11.06
C PRO A 170 1.00 8.09 -10.41
N ARG A 171 0.53 6.90 -10.05
CA ARG A 171 1.46 5.80 -9.80
C ARG A 171 1.96 5.36 -11.18
N PRO A 172 3.27 5.20 -11.34
CA PRO A 172 3.79 4.59 -12.56
C PRO A 172 3.27 3.16 -12.72
#